data_AF-A0A661F0J1-F1
#
_entry.id   AF-A0A661F0J1-F1
#
_cell.length_a   1.000
_cell.length_b   1.000
_cell.length_c   1.000
_cell.angle_alpha   90.00
_cell.angle_beta   90.00
_cell.angle_gamma   90.00
#
_symmetry.space_group_name_H-M   'P 1'
#
loop_
_entity.id
_entity.type
_entity.pdbx_description
1 polymer ?
#
loop_
_entity_poly.entity_id
_entity_poly.type
_entity_poly.pdbx_seq_one_letter_code
_entity_poly.pdbx_strand_id
1 'polypeptide(L)' 'MFADMDLIGIPQRLVIGERGLAEGNVEYKQRSAESSKDIPLVEVMERLTAG' A
#
# COMPACT_ATOMS: atom_id res chain seq x y z
N MET A 1 -13.84 -3.24 -7.04
CA MET A 1 -13.88 -3.32 -5.57
C MET A 1 -12.76 -2.49 -4.91
N PHE A 2 -12.38 -1.34 -5.47
CA PHE A 2 -11.43 -0.39 -4.84
C PHE A 2 -12.05 0.99 -4.60
N ALA A 3 -13.02 1.39 -5.44
CA ALA A 3 -13.71 2.67 -5.34
C ALA A 3 -14.44 2.86 -3.99
N ASP A 4 -14.99 1.79 -3.41
CA ASP A 4 -15.66 1.85 -2.11
C ASP A 4 -14.68 2.07 -0.95
N MET A 5 -13.44 1.60 -1.08
CA MET A 5 -12.42 1.76 -0.04
C MET A 5 -11.87 3.19 0.03
N ASP A 6 -11.83 3.89 -1.11
CA ASP A 6 -11.45 5.30 -1.17
C ASP A 6 -12.50 6.20 -0.47
N LEU A 7 -13.77 5.78 -0.46
CA LEU A 7 -14.87 6.48 0.25
C LEU A 7 -14.80 6.34 1.79
N ILE A 8 -14.25 5.23 2.30
CA ILE A 8 -14.05 5.01 3.74
C ILE A 8 -12.90 5.89 4.27
N GLY A 9 -11.99 6.34 3.39
CA GLY A 9 -10.93 7.28 3.74
C GLY A 9 -9.74 6.65 4.48
N ILE A 10 -9.40 5.39 4.14
CA ILE A 10 -8.30 4.64 4.74
C ILE A 10 -6.98 5.41 4.56
N PRO A 11 -6.22 5.69 5.64
CA PRO A 11 -4.99 6.49 5.56
C PRO A 11 -3.91 5.88 4.66
N GLN A 12 -3.77 4.56 4.68
CA GLN A 12 -2.73 3.81 3.99
C GLN A 12 -3.30 2.50 3.45
N ARG A 13 -3.05 2.21 2.16
CA ARG A 13 -3.52 1.02 1.45
C ARG A 13 -2.33 0.17 1.02
N LEU A 14 -2.45 -1.13 1.22
CA LEU A 14 -1.51 -2.15 0.78
C LEU A 14 -2.23 -3.15 -0.11
N VAL A 15 -1.69 -3.43 -1.29
CA VAL A 15 -2.19 -4.46 -2.20
C VAL A 15 -1.11 -5.54 -2.31
N ILE A 16 -1.50 -6.77 -1.99
CA ILE A 16 -0.64 -7.94 -2.03
C ILE A 16 -1.06 -8.75 -3.26
N GLY A 17 -0.25 -8.65 -4.33
CA GLY A 17 -0.41 -9.44 -5.54
C GLY A 17 0.68 -10.51 -5.65
N GLU A 18 0.39 -11.57 -6.40
CA GLU A 18 1.31 -12.71 -6.57
C GLU A 18 2.67 -12.29 -7.16
N ARG A 19 2.67 -11.43 -8.19
CA ARG A 19 3.90 -10.92 -8.81
C ARG A 19 4.74 -10.08 -7.84
N GLY A 20 4.11 -9.12 -7.16
CA GLY A 20 4.81 -8.27 -6.19
C GLY A 20 5.41 -9.12 -5.07
N LEU A 21 4.65 -10.09 -4.55
CA LEU A 21 5.12 -10.97 -3.50
C LEU A 21 6.30 -11.86 -3.94
N ALA A 22 6.29 -12.34 -5.19
CA ALA A 22 7.41 -13.09 -5.75
C ALA A 22 8.70 -12.24 -5.86
N GLU A 23 8.56 -10.92 -6.05
CA GLU A 23 9.66 -9.95 -6.06
C GLU A 23 9.97 -9.37 -4.65
N GLY A 24 9.27 -9.81 -3.61
CA GLY A 24 9.43 -9.32 -2.23
C GLY A 24 8.82 -7.95 -1.96
N ASN A 25 7.91 -7.50 -2.82
CA ASN A 25 7.31 -6.17 -2.82
C ASN A 25 5.79 -6.20 -2.56
N VAL A 26 5.27 -5.05 -2.16
CA VAL A 26 3.83 -4.77 -2.07
C VAL A 26 3.52 -3.42 -2.68
N GLU A 27 2.34 -3.28 -3.26
CA GLU A 27 1.87 -2.00 -3.78
C GLU A 27 1.28 -1.19 -2.63
N TYR A 28 1.92 -0.07 -2.30
CA TYR A 28 1.56 0.81 -1.20
C TYR A 28 1.05 2.16 -1.71
N LYS A 29 -0.02 2.67 -1.11
CA LYS A 29 -0.57 4.01 -1.39
C LYS A 29 -1.01 4.71 -0.12
N GLN A 30 -0.49 5.91 0.13
CA GLN A 30 -1.06 6.83 1.12
C GLN A 30 -2.27 7.55 0.55
N ARG A 31 -3.22 7.93 1.40
CA ARG A 31 -4.41 8.66 0.98
C ARG A 31 -4.10 9.99 0.28
N SER A 32 -3.06 10.69 0.72
CA SER A 32 -2.58 11.94 0.13
C SER A 32 -1.73 11.76 -1.13
N ALA A 33 -1.33 10.53 -1.44
CA ALA A 33 -0.51 10.25 -2.61
C ALA A 33 -1.37 10.09 -3.87
N GLU A 34 -0.93 10.71 -4.98
CA GLU A 34 -1.63 10.62 -6.26
C GLU A 34 -1.60 9.19 -6.83
N SER A 35 -0.48 8.49 -6.66
CA SER A 35 -0.25 7.14 -7.18
C SER A 35 0.24 6.17 -6.10
N SER A 36 0.06 4.87 -6.38
CA SER A 36 0.68 3.79 -5.63
C SER A 36 2.13 3.59 -6.04
N LYS A 37 2.92 2.97 -5.15
CA LYS A 37 4.32 2.63 -5.34
C LYS A 37 4.58 1.22 -4.85
N ASP A 38 5.39 0.47 -5.58
CA ASP A 38 5.92 -0.80 -5.08
C ASP A 38 7.03 -0.53 -4.08
N ILE A 39 6.89 -1.08 -2.88
CA ILE A 39 7.89 -1.00 -1.81
C ILE A 39 8.23 -2.41 -1.32
N PRO A 40 9.45 -2.62 -0.79
CA PRO A 40 9.82 -3.87 -0.14
C PRO A 40 8.86 -4.19 1.00
N LEU A 41 8.41 -5.45 1.09
CA LEU A 41 7.52 -5.92 2.15
C LEU A 41 8.09 -5.63 3.55
N VAL A 42 9.41 -5.69 3.68
CA VAL A 42 10.13 -5.44 4.94
C VAL A 42 10.05 -3.99 5.41
N GLU A 43 9.83 -3.03 4.51
CA GLU A 43 9.74 -1.59 4.83
C GLU A 43 8.33 -1.19 5.28
N VAL A 44 7.33 -2.06 5.06
CA VAL A 44 5.91 -1.76 5.31
C VAL A 44 5.67 -1.37 6.77
N MET A 45 6.22 -2.11 7.73
CA MET A 45 5.98 -1.86 9.15
C MET A 45 6.49 -0.49 9.59
N GLU A 46 7.62 -0.04 9.06
CA GLU A 46 8.15 1.30 9.32
C GLU A 46 7.22 2.37 8.74
N ARG A 47 6.74 2.19 7.51
CA ARG A 47 5.79 3.11 6.85
C ARG A 47 4.44 3.19 7.56
N LEU A 48 3.97 2.09 8.15
CA LEU A 48 2.71 2.04 8.88
C LEU A 48 2.78 2.70 10.27
N THR A 49 3.97 2.76 10.86
CA THR A 49 4.19 3.28 12.23
C THR A 49 4.81 4.67 12.26
N ALA A 50 5.34 5.14 11.13
CA ALA A 50 5.74 6.53 10.93
C ALA A 50 4.49 7.43 10.87
N GLY A 51 4.03 7.86 12.04
CA GLY A 51 2.98 8.86 12.21
C GLY A 51 3.46 10.28 11.92
#